data_AF-A0ABD0A909-F1
#
_entry.id   AF-A0ABD0A909-F1
#
_cell.length_a   1.000
_cell.length_b   1.000
_cell.length_c   1.000
_cell.angle_alpha   90.00
_cell.angle_beta   90.00
_cell.angle_gamma   90.00
#
_symmetry.space_group_name_H-M   'P 1'
#
loop_
_entity.id
_entity.type
_entity.pdbx_description
1 polymer ?
#
loop_
_entity_poly.entity_id
_entity_poly.type
_entity_poly.pdbx_seq_one_letter_code
_entity_poly.pdbx_strand_id
1 'polypeptide(L)' 'MIEVAAIAEKKHTRHGNIYYFKTVYSDIPIFRMTSEQYVKYKDDHLTLKLSTRQSSFGTYVLSIDQIQIAKQNSTNK' A
#
# COMPACT_ATOMS: atom_id res chain seq x y z
N MET A 1 -7.52 -10.17 -10.24
CA MET A 1 -7.20 -9.51 -8.96
C MET A 1 -6.06 -10.26 -8.32
N ILE A 2 -5.20 -9.55 -7.59
CA ILE A 2 -4.12 -10.12 -6.78
C ILE A 2 -4.16 -9.52 -5.38
N GLU A 3 -3.65 -10.24 -4.40
CA GLU A 3 -3.47 -9.75 -3.03
C GLU A 3 -1.98 -9.58 -2.77
N VAL A 4 -1.60 -8.43 -2.24
CA VAL A 4 -0.19 -8.07 -2.06
C VAL A 4 0.03 -7.48 -0.68
N ALA A 5 1.11 -7.89 -0.03
CA ALA A 5 1.54 -7.24 1.19
C ALA A 5 1.94 -5.79 0.92
N ALA A 6 1.56 -4.90 1.82
CA ALA A 6 1.90 -3.50 1.76
C ALA A 6 2.23 -2.93 3.14
N ILE A 7 3.02 -1.87 3.11
CA ILE A 7 3.29 -1.02 4.28
C ILE A 7 3.00 0.43 3.90
N ALA A 8 2.54 1.23 4.86
CA ALA A 8 2.41 2.66 4.66
C ALA A 8 3.77 3.34 4.86
N GLU A 9 4.24 4.07 3.86
CA GLU A 9 5.54 4.74 3.87
C GLU A 9 5.38 6.25 3.70
N LYS A 10 6.26 6.99 4.35
CA LYS A 10 6.40 8.44 4.22
C LYS A 10 7.74 8.74 3.56
N LYS A 11 7.72 9.52 2.47
CA LYS A 11 8.92 10.02 1.82
C LYS A 11 8.92 11.55 1.82
N HIS A 12 10.03 12.14 2.23
CA HIS A 12 10.23 13.58 2.13
C HIS A 12 10.69 13.95 0.72
N THR A 13 10.11 15.00 0.14
CA THR A 13 10.45 15.52 -1.19
C THR A 13 10.63 17.03 -1.12
N ARG A 14 11.17 17.64 -2.18
CA ARG A 14 11.30 19.10 -2.30
C ARG A 14 9.96 19.84 -2.19
N HIS A 15 8.85 19.18 -2.49
CA HIS A 15 7.49 19.74 -2.44
C HIS A 15 6.72 19.34 -1.17
N GLY A 16 7.42 18.78 -0.18
CA GLY A 16 6.81 18.31 1.07
C GLY A 16 6.78 16.79 1.17
N ASN A 17 5.96 16.29 2.10
CA ASN A 17 5.87 14.86 2.37
C ASN A 17 4.85 14.20 1.46
N ILE A 18 5.21 13.04 0.93
CA ILE A 18 4.30 12.12 0.26
C ILE A 18 4.11 10.89 1.12
N TYR A 19 2.89 10.36 1.12
CA TYR A 19 2.52 9.14 1.82
C TYR A 19 1.96 8.16 0.80
N TYR A 20 2.38 6.90 0.86
CA TYR A 20 1.97 5.90 -0.13
C TYR A 20 2.06 4.48 0.40
N PHE A 21 1.33 3.56 -0.23
CA PHE A 21 1.49 2.15 0.02
C PHE A 21 2.68 1.61 -0.77
N LYS A 22 3.71 1.15 -0.08
CA LYS A 22 4.82 0.42 -0.67
C LYS A 22 4.44 -1.05 -0.81
N THR A 23 4.64 -1.61 -2.01
CA THR A 23 4.35 -3.02 -2.33
C THR A 23 5.53 -3.62 -3.07
N VAL A 24 5.57 -4.95 -3.21
CA VAL A 24 6.60 -5.65 -4.01
C VAL A 24 6.60 -5.25 -5.49
N TYR A 25 5.50 -4.69 -5.99
CA TYR A 25 5.35 -4.28 -7.40
C TYR A 25 5.72 -2.81 -7.63
N SER A 26 5.90 -2.01 -6.58
CA SER A 26 6.18 -0.59 -6.73
C SER A 26 6.82 0.00 -5.48
N ASP A 27 8.10 0.39 -5.61
CA ASP A 27 8.79 1.36 -4.75
C ASP A 27 8.43 2.82 -5.12
N ILE A 28 7.65 3.00 -6.19
CA ILE A 28 7.17 4.30 -6.64
C ILE A 28 5.85 4.61 -5.90
N PRO A 29 5.61 5.87 -5.48
CA PRO A 29 4.40 6.30 -4.77
C PRO A 29 3.18 6.38 -5.70
N ILE A 30 2.84 5.27 -6.36
CA ILE A 30 1.71 5.16 -7.29
C ILE A 30 0.40 5.20 -6.50
N PHE A 31 0.34 4.49 -5.37
CA PHE A 31 -0.81 4.51 -4.47
C PHE A 31 -0.61 5.50 -3.33
N ARG A 32 -0.84 6.77 -3.63
CA ARG A 32 -0.74 7.84 -2.64
C ARG A 32 -1.89 7.77 -1.64
N MET A 33 -1.61 8.21 -0.42
CA MET A 33 -2.58 8.37 0.64
C MET A 33 -2.44 9.74 1.29
N THR A 34 -3.46 10.15 2.04
CA THR A 34 -3.41 11.38 2.84
C THR A 34 -2.57 11.16 4.10
N SER A 35 -2.17 12.24 4.77
CA SER A 35 -1.48 12.15 6.07
C SER A 35 -2.34 11.47 7.13
N GLU A 36 -3.65 11.65 7.11
CA GLU A 36 -4.59 11.00 8.05
C GLU A 36 -4.62 9.48 7.83
N GLN A 37 -4.69 9.05 6.56
CA GLN A 37 -4.62 7.64 6.20
C GLN A 37 -3.26 7.05 6.59
N TYR A 38 -2.17 7.79 6.41
CA TYR A 38 -0.85 7.36 6.85
C TYR A 38 -0.82 7.09 8.36
N VAL A 39 -1.32 8.02 9.18
CA VAL A 39 -1.39 7.83 10.64
C VAL A 39 -2.22 6.59 11.00
N LYS A 40 -3.30 6.33 10.28
CA LYS A 40 -4.15 5.15 10.48
C LYS A 40 -3.42 3.83 10.17
N TYR A 41 -2.56 3.80 9.16
CA TYR A 41 -2.01 2.54 8.62
C TYR A 41 -0.51 2.31 8.89
N LYS A 42 0.23 3.31 9.40
CA LYS A 42 1.70 3.26 9.54
C LYS A 42 2.24 2.14 10.44
N ASP A 43 1.45 1.67 11.40
CA ASP A 43 1.87 0.66 12.37
C ASP A 43 1.25 -0.72 12.08
N ASP A 44 0.54 -0.86 10.95
CA ASP A 44 -0.15 -2.09 10.57
C ASP A 44 0.56 -2.84 9.44
N HIS A 45 0.45 -4.17 9.46
CA HIS A 45 0.71 -4.97 8.27
C HIS A 45 -0.53 -4.94 7.38
N LEU A 46 -0.39 -4.52 6.12
CA LEU A 46 -1.51 -4.37 5.21
C LEU A 46 -1.46 -5.44 4.12
N THR A 47 -2.64 -5.87 3.68
CA THR A 47 -2.82 -6.60 2.43
C THR A 47 -3.72 -5.76 1.52
N LEU A 48 -3.22 -5.42 0.35
CA LEU A 48 -3.99 -4.70 -0.67
C LEU A 48 -4.56 -5.71 -1.66
N LYS A 49 -5.87 -5.62 -1.90
CA LYS A 49 -6.51 -6.30 -3.01
C LYS A 49 -6.49 -5.38 -4.21
N LEU A 50 -5.75 -5.79 -5.23
CA LEU A 50 -5.48 -5.01 -6.42
C LEU A 50 -6.23 -5.58 -7.63
N SER A 51 -6.89 -4.70 -8.37
CA SER A 51 -7.33 -5.02 -9.72
C SER A 51 -6.17 -4.86 -10.67
N THR A 52 -5.98 -5.87 -11.51
CA THR A 52 -4.83 -5.97 -12.42
C THR A 52 -5.28 -6.37 -13.81
N ARG A 53 -4.57 -5.88 -14.81
CA ARG A 53 -4.71 -6.34 -16.20
C ARG A 53 -3.40 -6.96 -16.66
N GLN A 54 -3.47 -8.22 -17.10
CA GLN A 54 -2.33 -8.87 -17.74
C GLN A 54 -2.19 -8.40 -19.19
N SER A 55 -0.94 -8.30 -19.63
CA SER A 55 -0.58 -7.95 -21.01
C SER A 55 0.69 -8.68 -21.43
N SER A 56 1.07 -8.56 -22.70
CA SER A 56 2.36 -9.03 -23.21
C SER A 56 3.57 -8.33 -22.58
N PHE A 57 3.40 -7.14 -21.99
CA PHE A 57 4.45 -6.36 -21.34
C PHE A 57 4.50 -6.55 -19.82
N GLY A 58 3.64 -7.40 -19.27
CA GLY A 58 3.55 -7.69 -17.83
C GLY A 58 2.20 -7.34 -17.22
N THR A 59 2.19 -7.25 -15.89
CA THR A 59 0.99 -7.01 -15.08
C THR A 59 0.85 -5.53 -14.76
N TYR A 60 -0.22 -4.91 -15.24
CA TYR A 60 -0.57 -3.54 -14.87
C TYR A 60 -1.51 -3.54 -13.68
N VAL A 61 -1.21 -2.75 -12.65
CA VAL A 61 -2.14 -2.49 -11.55
C VAL A 61 -3.06 -1.33 -11.93
N LEU A 62 -4.36 -1.54 -11.83
CA LEU A 62 -5.40 -0.57 -12.20
C LEU A 62 -5.89 0.23 -10.99
N SER A 63 -6.19 -0.44 -9.89
CA SER A 63 -6.78 0.15 -8.69
C SER A 63 -6.48 -0.68 -7.44
N ILE A 64 -6.59 -0.01 -6.28
CA ILE A 64 -6.79 -0.69 -4.99
C ILE A 64 -8.29 -0.84 -4.80
N ASP A 65 -8.77 -2.07 -4.78
CA ASP A 65 -10.19 -2.36 -4.56
C ASP A 65 -10.50 -2.48 -3.08
N GLN A 66 -9.52 -2.97 -2.29
CA GLN A 66 -9.67 -3.13 -0.84
C GLN A 66 -8.33 -3.02 -0.11
N ILE A 67 -8.36 -2.45 1.08
CA ILE A 67 -7.26 -2.45 2.04
C ILE A 67 -7.68 -3.32 3.22
N GLN A 68 -6.90 -4.36 3.51
CA GLN A 68 -7.09 -5.22 4.67
C GLN A 68 -5.96 -4.97 5.66
N ILE A 69 -6.33 -4.74 6.92
CA ILE A 69 -5.38 -4.66 8.01
C ILE A 69 -5.20 -6.09 8.53
N ALA A 70 -4.05 -6.68 8.26
CA ALA A 70 -3.64 -7.90 8.94
C ALA A 70 -3.25 -7.49 10.36
N LYS A 71 -4.23 -7.52 11.27
CA LYS A 71 -3.93 -7.34 12.71
C LYS A 71 -2.84 -8.34 13.06
N GLN A 72 -1.68 -7.86 13.50
CA GLN A 72 -0.85 -8.72 14.33
C GLN A 72 -1.76 -9.13 15.49
N ASN A 73 -1.88 -10.43 15.74
CA ASN A 73 -2.48 -10.91 16.97
C ASN A 73 -1.74 -10.18 18.08
N SER A 74 -2.41 -9.22 18.74
CA SER A 74 -1.93 -8.68 20.00
C SER A 74 -1.77 -9.89 20.89
N THR A 75 -0.53 -10.36 21.02
CA THR A 75 -0.16 -11.40 21.95
C THR A 75 -0.17 -10.70 23.30
N ASN A 76 -1.39 -10.56 23.84
CA ASN A 76 -1.59 -10.31 25.24
C ASN A 76 -1.20 -11.60 25.96
N LYS A 77 0.00 -11.62 26.53
CA LYS A 77 0.27 -12.27 27.82
C LYS A 77 1.57 -11.74 28.43
#